data_AF-A0A0S8H6M0-F1
#
_entry.id   AF-A0A0S8H6M0-F1
#
_cell.length_a   1.000
_cell.length_b   1.000
_cell.length_c   1.000
_cell.angle_alpha   90.00
_cell.angle_beta   90.00
_cell.angle_gamma   90.00
#
_symmetry.space_group_name_H-M   'P 1'
#
loop_
_entity.id
_entity.type
_entity.pdbx_description
1 polymer ?
#
loop_
_entity_poly.entity_id
_entity_poly.type
_entity_poly.pdbx_seq_one_letter_code
_entity_poly.pdbx_strand_id
1 'polypeptide(L)'
;MKKSGRVSFVSGWLRDLAQELRGALRRLARSRAFTLIAVLSLAVGIGVNTALFTVVHATWLEPVPGVGEADRIVEVLTTRRGSDIQLWAYRDFQDVRDAETPIEALAGLKPRDGSLTTDDGTEGVRVMYVSANYFEVIGVVPSRGRPFLPSEDVRPGGHPVAVVSHAMWQNRLGGRQDIVGLTITLNRDPYAVVGVAPEAFRGHRTYTSTDLWVPITQHPFMAGPNSLERIEVRCGSRYWDGCGPTPRWTRPTRRFRRSSPGWPGSTLKVTRTVGPGPLPSGRYRPTAEPSR
;
A
#
# COMPACT_ATOMS: atom_id res chain seq x y z
N MET A 1 21.83 -50.77 -31.72
CA MET A 1 20.77 -51.64 -31.13
C MET A 1 20.48 -51.31 -29.65
N LYS A 2 20.04 -50.10 -29.27
CA LYS A 2 19.78 -49.75 -27.84
C LYS A 2 18.40 -49.12 -27.53
N LYS A 3 17.54 -48.90 -28.55
CA LYS A 3 16.23 -48.23 -28.38
C LYS A 3 15.04 -49.20 -28.16
N SER A 4 15.15 -50.48 -28.52
CA SER A 4 14.02 -51.44 -28.47
C SER A 4 13.69 -51.97 -27.06
N GLY A 5 14.61 -51.87 -26.09
CA GLY A 5 14.42 -52.41 -24.73
C GLY A 5 13.65 -51.49 -23.77
N ARG A 6 13.54 -50.18 -24.05
CA ARG A 6 12.80 -49.25 -23.16
C ARG A 6 11.29 -49.35 -23.31
N VAL A 7 10.78 -49.62 -24.50
CA VAL A 7 9.33 -49.62 -24.78
C VAL A 7 8.66 -50.90 -24.23
N SER A 8 9.33 -52.06 -24.32
CA SER A 8 8.82 -53.30 -23.71
C SER A 8 8.79 -53.22 -22.18
N PHE A 9 9.83 -52.64 -21.58
CA PHE A 9 9.92 -52.43 -20.12
C PHE A 9 8.79 -51.54 -19.59
N VAL A 10 8.54 -50.39 -20.22
CA VAL A 10 7.46 -49.46 -19.82
C VAL A 10 6.08 -50.09 -19.98
N SER A 11 5.84 -50.86 -21.05
CA SER A 11 4.55 -51.53 -21.26
C SER A 11 4.27 -52.67 -20.27
N GLY A 12 5.32 -53.37 -19.82
CA GLY A 12 5.22 -54.37 -18.75
C GLY A 12 4.88 -53.71 -17.43
N TRP A 13 5.65 -52.69 -17.05
CA TRP A 13 5.45 -51.92 -15.82
C TRP A 13 4.04 -51.32 -15.70
N LEU A 14 3.48 -50.79 -16.79
CA LEU A 14 2.12 -50.24 -16.79
C LEU A 14 1.04 -51.31 -16.57
N ARG A 15 1.24 -52.52 -17.10
CA ARG A 15 0.29 -53.64 -16.91
C ARG A 15 0.34 -54.15 -15.48
N ASP A 16 1.53 -54.27 -14.91
CA ASP A 16 1.74 -54.72 -13.54
C ASP A 16 1.13 -53.70 -12.57
N LEU A 17 1.42 -52.40 -12.77
CA LEU A 17 0.82 -51.31 -12.00
C LEU A 17 -0.72 -51.30 -12.09
N ALA A 18 -1.29 -51.54 -13.28
CA ALA A 18 -2.73 -51.59 -13.48
C ALA A 18 -3.37 -52.80 -12.77
N GLN A 19 -2.72 -53.96 -12.77
CA GLN A 19 -3.22 -55.14 -12.04
C GLN A 19 -3.18 -54.90 -10.53
N GLU A 20 -2.12 -54.30 -10.01
CA GLU A 20 -1.99 -53.95 -8.59
C GLU A 20 -3.03 -52.90 -8.17
N LEU A 21 -3.23 -51.84 -8.94
CA LEU A 21 -4.26 -50.82 -8.71
C LEU A 21 -5.67 -51.44 -8.67
N ARG A 22 -5.97 -52.34 -9.60
CA ARG A 22 -7.27 -53.03 -9.67
C ARG A 22 -7.48 -53.95 -8.46
N GLY A 23 -6.42 -54.62 -8.02
CA GLY A 23 -6.40 -55.43 -6.80
C GLY A 23 -6.64 -54.59 -5.55
N ALA A 24 -5.94 -53.46 -5.42
CA ALA A 24 -6.09 -52.52 -4.31
C ALA A 24 -7.50 -51.92 -4.25
N LEU A 25 -8.05 -51.44 -5.37
CA LEU A 25 -9.41 -50.90 -5.45
C LEU A 25 -10.47 -51.93 -5.03
N ARG A 26 -10.31 -53.20 -5.43
CA ARG A 26 -11.23 -54.28 -5.05
C ARG A 26 -11.17 -54.59 -3.55
N ARG A 27 -10.00 -54.42 -2.92
CA ARG A 27 -9.82 -54.53 -1.46
C ARG A 27 -10.48 -53.36 -0.73
N LEU A 28 -10.26 -52.12 -1.19
CA LEU A 28 -10.93 -50.93 -0.64
C LEU A 28 -12.47 -51.00 -0.71
N ALA A 29 -13.01 -51.55 -1.81
CA ALA A 29 -14.45 -51.72 -1.99
C ALA A 29 -15.08 -52.77 -1.04
N ARG A 30 -14.28 -53.73 -0.53
CA ARG A 30 -14.72 -54.69 0.48
C ARG A 30 -14.66 -54.12 1.89
N SER A 31 -13.69 -53.26 2.21
CA SER A 31 -13.52 -52.64 3.53
C SER A 31 -14.19 -51.26 3.62
N ARG A 32 -15.51 -51.19 3.40
CA ARG A 32 -16.27 -49.93 3.22
C ARG A 32 -16.10 -48.93 4.36
N ALA A 33 -16.13 -49.36 5.63
CA ALA A 33 -16.01 -48.46 6.78
C ALA A 33 -14.62 -47.82 6.91
N PHE A 34 -13.55 -48.62 6.75
CA PHE A 34 -12.17 -48.12 6.79
C PHE A 34 -11.89 -47.17 5.62
N THR A 35 -12.33 -47.54 4.42
CA THR A 35 -12.22 -46.70 3.22
C THR A 35 -12.94 -45.37 3.40
N LEU A 36 -14.14 -45.37 3.99
CA LEU A 36 -14.91 -44.15 4.24
C LEU A 36 -14.15 -43.19 5.18
N ILE A 37 -13.60 -43.70 6.29
CA ILE A 37 -12.82 -42.90 7.24
C ILE A 37 -11.55 -42.35 6.57
N ALA A 38 -10.84 -43.17 5.80
CA ALA A 38 -9.64 -42.73 5.10
C ALA A 38 -9.95 -41.63 4.06
N VAL A 39 -11.02 -41.80 3.28
CA VAL A 39 -11.46 -40.80 2.29
C VAL A 39 -11.91 -39.51 2.98
N LEU A 40 -12.67 -39.59 4.07
CA LEU A 40 -13.11 -38.40 4.82
C LEU A 40 -11.93 -37.64 5.42
N SER A 41 -10.98 -38.34 6.06
CA SER A 41 -9.76 -37.72 6.60
C SER A 41 -8.93 -37.04 5.52
N LEU A 42 -8.77 -37.70 4.36
CA LEU A 42 -8.07 -37.13 3.21
C LEU A 42 -8.81 -35.91 2.63
N ALA A 43 -10.14 -36.00 2.49
CA ALA A 43 -10.98 -34.93 2.00
C ALA A 43 -10.94 -33.69 2.90
N VAL A 44 -10.95 -33.88 4.23
CA VAL A 44 -10.80 -32.79 5.20
C VAL A 44 -9.40 -32.18 5.09
N GLY A 45 -8.35 -33.01 5.05
CA GLY A 45 -6.97 -32.52 4.93
C GLY A 45 -6.73 -31.70 3.65
N ILE A 46 -7.27 -32.15 2.52
CA ILE A 46 -7.20 -31.41 1.25
C ILE A 46 -8.08 -30.16 1.32
N GLY A 47 -9.34 -30.30 1.74
CA GLY A 47 -10.31 -29.22 1.76
C GLY A 47 -9.92 -28.04 2.64
N VAL A 48 -9.39 -28.31 3.85
CA VAL A 48 -8.94 -27.25 4.77
C VAL A 48 -7.74 -26.49 4.19
N ASN A 49 -6.75 -27.21 3.64
CA ASN A 49 -5.58 -26.58 3.06
C ASN A 49 -5.94 -25.76 1.80
N THR A 50 -6.80 -26.30 0.94
CA THR A 50 -7.29 -25.57 -0.24
C THR A 50 -8.12 -24.35 0.16
N ALA A 51 -9.03 -24.47 1.13
CA ALA A 51 -9.85 -23.34 1.59
C ALA A 51 -8.98 -22.22 2.19
N LEU A 52 -8.00 -22.58 3.01
CA LEU A 52 -7.06 -21.61 3.56
C LEU A 52 -6.28 -20.90 2.45
N PHE A 53 -5.75 -21.65 1.48
CA PHE A 53 -5.00 -21.06 0.36
C PHE A 53 -5.88 -20.19 -0.53
N THR A 54 -7.13 -20.58 -0.78
CA THR A 54 -8.09 -19.77 -1.56
C THR A 54 -8.40 -18.46 -0.84
N VAL A 55 -8.65 -18.50 0.47
CA VAL A 55 -8.89 -17.27 1.25
C VAL A 55 -7.65 -16.38 1.21
N VAL A 56 -6.46 -16.93 1.47
CA VAL A 56 -5.20 -16.17 1.41
C VAL A 56 -4.99 -15.60 0.01
N HIS A 57 -5.20 -16.36 -1.05
CA HIS A 57 -4.99 -15.88 -2.41
C HIS A 57 -5.97 -14.77 -2.79
N ALA A 58 -7.26 -14.96 -2.52
CA ALA A 58 -8.28 -13.94 -2.78
C ALA A 58 -8.10 -12.67 -1.94
N THR A 59 -7.50 -12.77 -0.74
CA THR A 59 -7.32 -11.60 0.14
C THR A 59 -5.94 -10.95 0.05
N TRP A 60 -4.87 -11.69 -0.28
CA TRP A 60 -3.49 -11.18 -0.28
C TRP A 60 -2.94 -10.94 -1.68
N LEU A 61 -3.43 -11.65 -2.71
CA LEU A 61 -2.79 -11.69 -4.03
C LEU A 61 -3.65 -11.09 -5.14
N GLU A 62 -4.93 -10.81 -4.90
CA GLU A 62 -5.74 -10.07 -5.87
C GLU A 62 -5.33 -8.58 -5.89
N PRO A 63 -5.12 -8.00 -7.09
CA PRO A 63 -4.80 -6.59 -7.23
C PRO A 63 -5.94 -5.75 -6.63
N VAL A 64 -5.58 -4.67 -5.96
CA VAL A 64 -6.56 -3.77 -5.33
C VAL A 64 -7.60 -3.34 -6.38
N PRO A 65 -8.89 -3.67 -6.18
CA PRO A 65 -9.90 -3.41 -7.21
C PRO A 65 -9.99 -1.91 -7.55
N GLY A 66 -10.05 -1.62 -8.86
CA GLY A 66 -10.19 -0.26 -9.37
C GLY A 66 -8.89 0.55 -9.47
N VAL A 67 -7.74 0.01 -9.06
CA VAL A 67 -6.42 0.66 -9.22
C VAL A 67 -5.83 0.30 -10.59
N GLY A 68 -5.34 1.30 -11.32
CA GLY A 68 -4.63 1.10 -12.58
C GLY A 68 -3.21 0.59 -12.33
N GLU A 69 -2.78 -0.42 -13.10
CA GLU A 69 -1.40 -0.95 -13.07
C GLU A 69 -0.88 -1.28 -11.66
N ALA A 70 -1.70 -2.00 -10.87
CA ALA A 70 -1.40 -2.33 -9.47
C ALA A 70 -0.04 -3.02 -9.25
N ASP A 71 0.53 -3.66 -10.28
CA ASP A 71 1.83 -4.33 -10.26
C ASP A 71 3.05 -3.38 -10.26
N ARG A 72 2.83 -2.11 -10.65
CA ARG A 72 3.84 -1.04 -10.70
C ARG A 72 3.80 -0.11 -9.48
N ILE A 73 2.77 -0.18 -8.66
CA ILE A 73 2.62 0.66 -7.48
C ILE A 73 3.40 0.05 -6.31
N VAL A 74 4.21 0.88 -5.65
CA VAL A 74 5.00 0.50 -4.47
C VAL A 74 4.78 1.49 -3.35
N GLU A 75 4.66 1.00 -2.12
CA GLU A 75 4.62 1.85 -0.94
C GLU A 75 6.05 2.13 -0.46
N VAL A 76 6.44 3.40 -0.42
CA VAL A 76 7.78 3.78 0.03
C VAL A 76 7.76 4.01 1.54
N LEU A 77 8.34 3.06 2.27
CA LEU A 77 8.45 3.10 3.72
C LEU A 77 9.89 3.47 4.10
N THR A 78 10.05 4.40 5.04
CA THR A 78 11.36 4.69 5.63
C THR A 78 11.53 3.95 6.94
N THR A 79 12.69 3.35 7.14
CA THR A 79 13.05 2.65 8.38
C THR A 79 14.39 3.17 8.87
N ARG A 80 14.50 3.53 10.15
CA ARG A 80 15.80 3.76 10.78
C ARG A 80 16.27 2.45 11.42
N ARG A 81 17.57 2.15 11.38
CA ARG A 81 18.13 1.01 12.12
C ARG A 81 17.69 1.06 13.58
N GLY A 82 16.88 0.09 14.00
CA GLY A 82 16.41 -0.06 15.38
C GLY A 82 15.04 0.55 15.71
N SER A 83 14.28 1.08 14.75
CA SER A 83 12.89 1.52 14.98
C SER A 83 11.92 1.00 13.92
N ASP A 84 10.65 0.86 14.31
CA ASP A 84 9.54 0.68 13.38
C ASP A 84 9.41 1.88 12.43
N ILE A 85 8.68 1.64 11.34
CA ILE A 85 8.38 2.54 10.20
C ILE A 85 8.31 4.01 10.65
N GLN A 86 9.18 4.87 10.10
CA GLN A 86 9.08 6.31 10.35
C GLN A 86 8.03 6.95 9.44
N LEU A 87 7.24 7.85 10.04
CA LEU A 87 6.37 8.77 9.31
C LEU A 87 7.26 9.80 8.59
N TRP A 88 7.01 9.99 7.29
CA TRP A 88 7.72 10.99 6.50
C TRP A 88 7.40 12.40 7.01
N ALA A 89 8.42 13.27 7.09
CA ALA A 89 8.14 14.70 7.11
C ALA A 89 7.63 15.12 5.72
N TYR A 90 6.72 16.09 5.66
CA TYR A 90 6.21 16.57 4.38
C TYR A 90 7.32 17.13 3.48
N ARG A 91 8.36 17.74 4.08
CA ARG A 91 9.53 18.23 3.36
C ARG A 91 10.33 17.08 2.73
N ASP A 92 10.52 15.95 3.43
CA ASP A 92 11.20 14.78 2.85
C ASP A 92 10.42 14.23 1.64
N PHE A 93 9.09 14.25 1.71
CA PHE A 93 8.24 13.88 0.56
C PHE A 93 8.45 14.82 -0.62
N GLN A 94 8.50 16.13 -0.40
CA GLN A 94 8.77 17.12 -1.44
C GLN A 94 10.17 16.92 -2.04
N ASP A 95 11.18 16.71 -1.19
CA ASP A 95 12.57 16.50 -1.63
C ASP A 95 12.71 15.24 -2.50
N VAL A 96 12.03 14.13 -2.17
CA VAL A 96 12.06 12.90 -2.99
C VAL A 96 11.24 13.04 -4.26
N ARG A 97 10.08 13.72 -4.19
CA ARG A 97 9.23 13.99 -5.36
C ARG A 97 9.96 14.86 -6.39
N ASP A 98 10.70 15.86 -5.91
CA ASP A 98 11.38 16.84 -6.76
C ASP A 98 12.81 16.40 -7.13
N ALA A 99 13.29 15.27 -6.59
CA ALA A 99 14.59 14.68 -6.94
C ALA A 99 14.52 13.84 -8.23
N GLU A 100 15.63 13.79 -8.95
CA GLU A 100 15.81 12.87 -10.07
C GLU A 100 15.92 11.42 -9.55
N THR A 101 14.77 10.76 -9.44
CA THR A 101 14.67 9.36 -9.03
C THR A 101 14.10 8.52 -10.18
N PRO A 102 14.35 7.20 -10.23
CA PRO A 102 13.70 6.32 -11.21
C PRO A 102 12.19 6.12 -10.94
N ILE A 103 11.59 6.89 -10.02
CA ILE A 103 10.18 6.82 -9.66
C ILE A 103 9.43 7.73 -10.64
N GLU A 104 8.50 7.14 -11.40
CA GLU A 104 7.72 7.86 -12.41
C GLU A 104 6.79 8.92 -11.80
N ALA A 105 6.14 8.58 -10.69
CA ALA A 105 5.32 9.51 -9.92
C ALA A 105 5.23 9.11 -8.44
N LEU A 106 5.17 10.11 -7.56
CA LEU A 106 5.08 9.92 -6.12
C LEU A 106 3.86 10.65 -5.55
N ALA A 107 3.02 9.93 -4.79
CA ALA A 107 1.89 10.50 -4.06
C ALA A 107 2.10 10.36 -2.55
N GLY A 108 1.79 11.43 -1.82
CA GLY A 108 1.79 11.45 -0.37
C GLY A 108 0.45 10.93 0.15
N LEU A 109 0.48 10.13 1.21
CA LEU A 109 -0.73 9.62 1.86
C LEU A 109 -0.56 9.57 3.37
N LYS A 110 -1.64 9.83 4.11
CA LYS A 110 -1.68 9.71 5.56
C LYS A 110 -3.10 9.37 6.03
N PRO A 111 -3.35 8.15 6.54
CA PRO A 111 -4.65 7.81 7.10
C PRO A 111 -4.86 8.48 8.45
N ARG A 112 -6.12 8.81 8.76
CA ARG A 112 -6.55 9.30 10.07
C ARG A 112 -8.04 9.00 10.27
N ASP A 113 -8.42 8.75 11.50
CA ASP A 113 -9.84 8.76 11.87
C ASP A 113 -10.34 10.20 11.96
N GLY A 114 -11.59 10.41 11.53
CA GLY A 114 -12.30 11.68 11.60
C GLY A 114 -13.74 11.47 12.02
N SER A 115 -14.44 12.58 12.23
CA SER A 115 -15.86 12.59 12.55
C SER A 115 -16.66 13.31 11.47
N LEU A 116 -17.65 12.64 10.91
CA LEU A 116 -18.61 13.21 9.96
C LEU A 116 -19.84 13.66 10.73
N THR A 117 -20.28 14.89 10.51
CA THR A 117 -21.59 15.36 11.01
C THR A 117 -22.64 15.09 9.94
N THR A 118 -23.68 14.37 10.32
CA THR A 118 -24.87 14.05 9.52
C THR A 118 -26.11 14.62 10.22
N ASP A 119 -27.26 14.54 9.55
CA ASP A 119 -28.54 14.98 10.14
C ASP A 119 -28.91 14.16 11.39
N ASP A 120 -28.48 12.90 11.45
CA ASP A 120 -28.74 11.95 12.55
C ASP A 120 -27.70 12.01 13.69
N GLY A 121 -26.64 12.80 13.54
CA GLY A 121 -25.62 12.98 14.57
C GLY A 121 -24.19 13.01 14.06
N THR A 122 -23.25 12.48 14.85
CA THR A 122 -21.83 12.43 14.49
C THR A 122 -21.37 10.99 14.39
N GLU A 123 -20.76 10.64 13.27
CA GLU A 123 -20.25 9.29 13.01
C GLU A 123 -18.73 9.27 12.78
N GLY A 124 -18.09 8.17 13.16
CA GLY A 124 -16.70 7.91 12.80
C GLY A 124 -16.54 7.62 11.31
N VAL A 125 -15.52 8.22 10.70
CA VAL A 125 -15.13 7.99 9.31
C VAL A 125 -13.61 7.86 9.18
N ARG A 126 -13.17 7.04 8.22
CA ARG A 126 -11.75 6.90 7.87
C ARG A 126 -11.40 7.86 6.75
N VAL A 127 -10.56 8.82 7.09
CA VAL A 127 -10.08 9.88 6.20
C VAL A 127 -8.69 9.52 5.69
N MET A 128 -8.49 9.64 4.39
CA MET A 128 -7.16 9.58 3.79
C MET A 128 -6.74 10.97 3.32
N TYR A 129 -5.70 11.51 3.95
CA TYR A 129 -5.07 12.75 3.50
C TYR A 129 -4.11 12.40 2.37
N VAL A 130 -4.29 12.96 1.18
CA VAL A 130 -3.52 12.60 -0.01
C VAL A 130 -3.01 13.82 -0.77
N SER A 131 -1.88 13.69 -1.45
CA SER A 131 -1.45 14.73 -2.39
C SER A 131 -2.41 14.83 -3.58
N ALA A 132 -2.44 15.99 -4.25
CA ALA A 132 -3.40 16.22 -5.34
C ALA A 132 -3.30 15.19 -6.49
N ASN A 133 -2.08 14.73 -6.79
CA ASN A 133 -1.81 13.74 -7.83
C ASN A 133 -2.12 12.28 -7.43
N TYR A 134 -2.63 12.02 -6.22
CA TYR A 134 -2.84 10.65 -5.73
C TYR A 134 -3.68 9.79 -6.68
N PHE A 135 -4.83 10.31 -7.14
CA PHE A 135 -5.74 9.59 -8.02
C PHE A 135 -5.11 9.27 -9.39
N GLU A 136 -4.23 10.16 -9.88
CA GLU A 136 -3.43 9.94 -11.09
C GLU A 136 -2.41 8.82 -10.87
N VAL A 137 -1.66 8.86 -9.76
CA VAL A 137 -0.64 7.84 -9.42
C VAL A 137 -1.23 6.44 -9.29
N ILE A 138 -2.44 6.32 -8.73
CA ILE A 138 -3.11 5.01 -8.58
C ILE A 138 -4.01 4.65 -9.77
N GLY A 139 -4.06 5.49 -10.82
CA GLY A 139 -4.89 5.25 -12.00
C GLY A 139 -6.40 5.18 -11.72
N VAL A 140 -6.90 5.89 -10.71
CA VAL A 140 -8.33 5.92 -10.35
C VAL A 140 -8.97 7.21 -10.87
N VAL A 141 -10.00 7.07 -11.70
CA VAL A 141 -10.81 8.19 -12.16
C VAL A 141 -12.13 8.23 -11.37
N PRO A 142 -12.49 9.35 -10.72
CA PRO A 142 -13.78 9.49 -10.06
C PRO A 142 -14.96 9.21 -11.00
N SER A 143 -15.93 8.42 -10.53
CA SER A 143 -17.15 8.09 -11.27
C SER A 143 -18.09 9.29 -11.47
N ARG A 144 -17.98 10.29 -10.58
CA ARG A 144 -18.67 11.58 -10.66
C ARG A 144 -17.71 12.69 -10.23
N GLY A 145 -17.86 13.87 -10.82
CA GLY A 145 -17.04 15.03 -10.51
C GLY A 145 -15.61 14.92 -11.06
N ARG A 146 -14.61 15.27 -10.25
CA ARG A 146 -13.21 15.33 -10.67
C ARG A 146 -12.25 14.88 -9.56
N PRO A 147 -10.99 14.53 -9.90
CA PRO A 147 -9.93 14.39 -8.90
C PRO A 147 -9.53 15.77 -8.35
N PHE A 148 -8.61 15.77 -7.39
CA PHE A 148 -8.03 17.00 -6.84
C PHE A 148 -7.21 17.75 -7.90
N LEU A 149 -7.26 19.08 -7.85
CA LEU A 149 -6.43 19.95 -8.67
C LEU A 149 -5.08 20.20 -7.97
N PRO A 150 -3.97 20.38 -8.72
CA PRO A 150 -2.68 20.72 -8.13
C PRO A 150 -2.72 21.95 -7.22
N SER A 151 -3.57 22.94 -7.54
CA SER A 151 -3.75 24.16 -6.72
C SER A 151 -4.35 23.88 -5.33
N GLU A 152 -5.06 22.77 -5.16
CA GLU A 152 -5.72 22.39 -3.90
C GLU A 152 -4.74 21.78 -2.88
N ASP A 153 -3.50 21.52 -3.29
CA ASP A 153 -2.41 20.93 -2.48
C ASP A 153 -1.20 21.88 -2.36
N VAL A 154 -1.45 23.21 -2.35
CA VAL A 154 -0.38 24.23 -2.26
C VAL A 154 -0.30 24.89 -0.89
N ARG A 155 -1.43 25.30 -0.32
CA ARG A 155 -1.48 26.06 0.94
C ARG A 155 -2.10 25.22 2.05
N PRO A 156 -1.46 25.11 3.22
CA PRO A 156 -2.05 24.47 4.38
C PRO A 156 -3.44 25.06 4.70
N GLY A 157 -4.45 24.21 4.84
CA GLY A 157 -5.83 24.61 5.08
C GLY A 157 -6.54 25.37 3.94
N GLY A 158 -5.89 25.64 2.81
CA GLY A 158 -6.39 26.61 1.82
C GLY A 158 -7.58 26.16 0.95
N HIS A 159 -7.78 24.85 0.79
CA HIS A 159 -8.83 24.26 -0.07
C HIS A 159 -9.49 23.04 0.60
N PRO A 160 -10.54 23.24 1.42
CA PRO A 160 -11.23 22.14 2.08
C PRO A 160 -12.19 21.46 1.09
N VAL A 161 -11.64 20.57 0.27
CA VAL A 161 -12.38 19.75 -0.69
C VAL A 161 -12.24 18.27 -0.35
N ALA A 162 -13.23 17.48 -0.75
CA ALA A 162 -13.25 16.03 -0.50
C ALA A 162 -13.65 15.24 -1.74
N VAL A 163 -13.06 14.06 -1.89
CA VAL A 163 -13.60 12.99 -2.76
C VAL A 163 -14.16 11.92 -1.83
N VAL A 164 -15.39 11.49 -2.04
CA VAL A 164 -16.04 10.48 -1.18
C VAL A 164 -16.04 9.12 -1.83
N SER A 165 -16.01 8.05 -1.04
CA SER A 165 -16.19 6.69 -1.55
C SER A 165 -17.62 6.46 -2.04
N HIS A 166 -17.79 5.58 -3.02
CA HIS A 166 -19.13 5.18 -3.48
C HIS A 166 -19.99 4.63 -2.33
N ALA A 167 -19.40 3.80 -1.46
CA ALA A 167 -20.10 3.22 -0.32
C ALA A 167 -20.58 4.29 0.68
N MET A 168 -19.75 5.29 1.01
CA MET A 168 -20.17 6.41 1.87
C MET A 168 -21.27 7.25 1.20
N TRP A 169 -21.12 7.53 -0.09
CA TRP A 169 -22.12 8.28 -0.85
C TRP A 169 -23.49 7.59 -0.83
N GLN A 170 -23.55 6.29 -1.09
CA GLN A 170 -24.80 5.52 -1.08
C GLN A 170 -25.38 5.37 0.32
N ASN A 171 -24.56 4.94 1.29
CA ASN A 171 -25.06 4.49 2.59
C ASN A 171 -25.27 5.61 3.60
N ARG A 172 -24.48 6.70 3.52
CA ARG A 172 -24.47 7.77 4.53
C ARG A 172 -24.92 9.13 4.00
N LEU A 173 -24.77 9.36 2.70
CA LEU A 173 -25.16 10.63 2.05
C LEU A 173 -26.40 10.44 1.16
N GLY A 174 -27.13 9.34 1.35
CA GLY A 174 -28.43 9.07 0.72
C GLY A 174 -28.39 8.86 -0.80
N GLY A 175 -27.23 8.57 -1.39
CA GLY A 175 -27.12 8.36 -2.84
C GLY A 175 -27.48 9.60 -3.67
N ARG A 176 -27.42 10.78 -3.06
CA ARG A 176 -27.84 12.06 -3.66
C ARG A 176 -27.18 12.34 -5.02
N GLN A 177 -27.97 12.67 -6.03
CA GLN A 177 -27.44 12.97 -7.37
C GLN A 177 -26.67 14.30 -7.43
N ASP A 178 -27.04 15.24 -6.56
CA ASP A 178 -26.43 16.57 -6.39
C ASP A 178 -25.21 16.56 -5.43
N ILE A 179 -24.61 15.39 -5.18
CA ILE A 179 -23.51 15.25 -4.23
C ILE A 179 -22.28 16.09 -4.57
N VAL A 180 -21.97 16.29 -5.87
CA VAL A 180 -20.82 17.12 -6.28
C VAL A 180 -21.18 18.60 -6.11
N GLY A 181 -20.36 19.33 -5.36
CA GLY A 181 -20.62 20.71 -4.92
C GLY A 181 -21.30 20.80 -3.57
N LEU A 182 -21.85 19.71 -3.04
CA LEU A 182 -22.44 19.68 -1.71
C LEU A 182 -21.35 19.76 -0.63
N THR A 183 -21.67 20.40 0.49
CA THR A 183 -20.74 20.55 1.61
C THR A 183 -21.03 19.50 2.67
N ILE A 184 -20.02 18.72 3.05
CA ILE A 184 -20.05 17.82 4.21
C ILE A 184 -19.26 18.44 5.36
N THR A 185 -19.64 18.15 6.59
CA THR A 185 -18.91 18.64 7.78
C THR A 185 -18.04 17.54 8.35
N LEU A 186 -16.73 17.68 8.20
CA LEU A 186 -15.71 16.75 8.69
C LEU A 186 -14.90 17.40 9.80
N ASN A 187 -14.82 16.77 10.97
CA ASN A 187 -14.13 17.30 12.15
C ASN A 187 -14.58 18.72 12.55
N ARG A 188 -15.86 19.05 12.30
CA ARG A 188 -16.48 20.39 12.47
C ARG A 188 -16.11 21.42 11.42
N ASP A 189 -15.29 21.06 10.44
CA ASP A 189 -14.92 21.94 9.33
C ASP A 189 -15.71 21.57 8.05
N PRO A 190 -16.14 22.56 7.25
CA PRO A 190 -16.88 22.30 6.01
C PRO A 190 -15.93 21.88 4.88
N TYR A 191 -16.30 20.81 4.15
CA TYR A 191 -15.60 20.34 2.97
C TYR A 191 -16.55 20.23 1.77
N ALA A 192 -16.20 20.86 0.66
CA ALA A 192 -16.95 20.71 -0.59
C ALA A 192 -16.60 19.38 -1.27
N VAL A 193 -17.61 18.56 -1.57
CA VAL A 193 -17.42 17.31 -2.29
C VAL A 193 -17.17 17.62 -3.77
N VAL A 194 -15.97 17.31 -4.28
CA VAL A 194 -15.59 17.57 -5.68
C VAL A 194 -15.65 16.32 -6.55
N GLY A 195 -15.79 15.13 -5.95
CA GLY A 195 -15.93 13.89 -6.70
C GLY A 195 -16.37 12.69 -5.86
N VAL A 196 -16.75 11.62 -6.57
CA VAL A 196 -17.11 10.31 -5.99
C VAL A 196 -16.24 9.23 -6.62
N ALA A 197 -15.54 8.46 -5.81
CA ALA A 197 -14.72 7.34 -6.28
C ALA A 197 -15.58 6.27 -6.99
N PRO A 198 -15.01 5.47 -7.91
CA PRO A 198 -15.68 4.29 -8.47
C PRO A 198 -16.11 3.29 -7.41
N GLU A 199 -17.18 2.54 -7.68
CA GLU A 199 -17.71 1.51 -6.76
C GLU A 199 -16.66 0.44 -6.38
N ALA A 200 -15.86 0.02 -7.35
CA ALA A 200 -14.79 -0.94 -7.14
C ALA A 200 -13.67 -0.39 -6.25
N PHE A 201 -13.47 0.94 -6.21
CA PHE A 201 -12.35 1.54 -5.49
C PHE A 201 -12.72 1.84 -4.03
N ARG A 202 -12.15 1.05 -3.12
CA ARG A 202 -12.32 1.21 -1.67
C ARG A 202 -11.11 1.83 -0.96
N GLY A 203 -10.08 2.22 -1.72
CA GLY A 203 -8.79 2.65 -1.20
C GLY A 203 -7.67 1.70 -1.59
N HIS A 204 -6.42 2.18 -1.55
CA HIS A 204 -5.23 1.43 -1.97
C HIS A 204 -4.79 0.32 -0.98
N ARG A 205 -5.54 0.11 0.12
CA ARG A 205 -5.23 -0.89 1.16
C ARG A 205 -6.31 -1.96 1.21
N THR A 206 -5.93 -3.22 1.02
CA THR A 206 -6.85 -4.36 0.85
C THR A 206 -7.76 -4.62 2.06
N TYR A 207 -7.33 -4.28 3.28
CA TYR A 207 -8.07 -4.58 4.52
C TYR A 207 -8.80 -3.39 5.13
N THR A 208 -8.58 -2.18 4.61
CA THR A 208 -9.16 -0.97 5.17
C THR A 208 -9.81 -0.15 4.08
N SER A 209 -11.13 -0.02 4.10
CA SER A 209 -11.80 0.93 3.23
C SER A 209 -11.58 2.37 3.70
N THR A 210 -11.37 3.26 2.75
CA THR A 210 -11.35 4.71 2.98
C THR A 210 -12.75 5.23 2.73
N ASP A 211 -13.29 6.01 3.68
CA ASP A 211 -14.63 6.59 3.51
C ASP A 211 -14.56 7.84 2.62
N LEU A 212 -13.51 8.66 2.80
CA LEU A 212 -13.24 9.86 2.00
C LEU A 212 -11.75 10.21 1.94
N TRP A 213 -11.39 10.91 0.87
CA TRP A 213 -10.06 11.49 0.65
C TRP A 213 -10.14 13.02 0.75
N VAL A 214 -9.09 13.64 1.28
CA VAL A 214 -8.93 15.10 1.36
C VAL A 214 -7.48 15.49 1.02
N PRO A 215 -7.21 16.72 0.53
CA PRO A 215 -5.85 17.16 0.27
C PRO A 215 -4.96 17.08 1.53
N ILE A 216 -3.70 16.68 1.36
CA ILE A 216 -2.77 16.47 2.49
C ILE A 216 -2.46 17.76 3.25
N THR A 217 -2.57 18.91 2.59
CA THR A 217 -2.52 20.25 3.19
C THR A 217 -3.63 20.53 4.20
N GLN A 218 -4.74 19.77 4.18
CA GLN A 218 -5.80 19.85 5.18
C GLN A 218 -5.47 19.08 6.46
N HIS A 219 -4.36 18.35 6.49
CA HIS A 219 -3.96 17.61 7.68
C HIS A 219 -3.76 18.60 8.86
N PRO A 220 -4.33 18.36 10.06
CA PRO A 220 -4.28 19.33 11.17
C PRO A 220 -2.88 19.78 11.60
N PHE A 221 -1.85 18.94 11.44
CA PHE A 221 -0.45 19.35 11.67
C PHE A 221 0.08 20.38 10.65
N MET A 222 -0.52 20.46 9.46
CA MET A 222 -0.24 21.49 8.46
C MET A 222 -1.21 22.66 8.60
N ALA A 223 -2.50 22.40 8.84
CA ALA A 223 -3.55 23.43 8.84
C ALA A 223 -3.70 24.19 10.18
N GLY A 224 -3.04 23.79 11.26
CA GLY A 224 -3.15 24.43 12.57
C GLY A 224 -2.43 25.78 12.71
N PRO A 225 -2.82 26.64 13.67
CA PRO A 225 -2.23 27.97 13.89
C PRO A 225 -0.75 27.96 14.31
N ASN A 226 -0.20 26.79 14.67
CA ASN A 226 1.22 26.59 15.00
C ASN A 226 2.00 25.87 13.88
N SER A 227 1.57 25.97 12.63
CA SER A 227 2.13 25.25 11.47
C SER A 227 3.50 25.76 10.99
N LEU A 228 4.18 26.63 11.73
CA LEU A 228 5.51 27.13 11.36
C LEU A 228 6.64 26.22 11.86
N GLU A 229 7.25 25.54 10.88
CA GLU A 229 8.67 25.18 10.80
C GLU A 229 9.42 24.84 12.10
N ARG A 230 9.12 23.71 12.74
CA ARG A 230 10.15 22.85 13.38
C ARG A 230 9.57 21.51 13.80
N ILE A 231 9.85 20.45 13.03
CA ILE A 231 9.79 19.09 13.59
C ILE A 231 11.12 18.88 14.32
N GLU A 232 11.18 19.32 15.57
CA GLU A 232 12.30 18.98 16.45
C GLU A 232 12.13 17.50 16.85
N VAL A 233 12.86 16.61 16.16
CA VAL A 233 12.94 15.21 16.57
C VAL A 233 13.75 15.17 17.86
N ARG A 234 13.05 15.17 19.01
CA ARG A 234 13.68 15.03 20.31
C ARG A 234 14.21 13.59 20.41
N CYS A 235 15.51 13.41 20.25
CA CYS A 235 16.17 12.14 20.55
C CYS A 235 15.89 11.79 22.01
N GLY A 236 15.03 10.78 22.21
CA GLY A 236 14.78 10.18 23.52
C GLY A 236 16.08 9.58 24.02
N SER A 237 16.66 10.19 25.05
CA SER A 237 17.85 9.74 25.74
C SER A 237 17.56 8.44 26.48
N ARG A 238 17.82 7.30 25.84
CA ARG A 238 18.23 6.10 26.58
C ARG A 238 18.97 5.13 25.66
N TYR A 239 20.19 4.85 26.09
CA TYR A 239 21.15 3.86 25.60
C TYR A 239 22.08 4.28 24.43
N TRP A 240 23.33 4.57 24.87
CA TRP A 240 24.63 4.61 24.17
C TRP A 240 25.11 5.90 23.48
N ASP A 241 25.95 6.60 24.23
CA ASP A 241 27.23 7.23 23.89
C ASP A 241 27.61 7.25 22.40
N GLY A 242 27.54 8.44 21.81
CA GLY A 242 28.02 8.71 20.45
C GLY A 242 27.85 10.16 19.98
N CYS A 243 27.55 11.11 20.87
CA CYS A 243 27.60 12.52 20.54
C CYS A 243 29.01 13.06 20.83
N GLY A 244 29.88 13.02 19.82
CA GLY A 244 31.10 13.85 19.81
C GLY A 244 30.77 15.35 19.76
N PRO A 245 31.73 16.23 20.10
CA PRO A 245 31.44 17.58 20.55
C PRO A 245 30.89 18.48 19.44
N THR A 246 29.87 19.25 19.79
CA THR A 246 29.27 20.31 18.97
C THR A 246 30.28 21.42 18.66
N PRO A 247 30.43 21.87 17.40
CA PRO A 247 31.10 23.13 17.12
C PRO A 247 30.18 24.30 17.46
N ARG A 248 30.67 25.17 18.34
CA ARG A 248 30.08 26.46 18.70
C ARG A 248 30.11 27.39 17.49
N TRP A 249 28.95 27.78 16.97
CA TRP A 249 28.83 28.68 15.81
C TRP A 249 29.18 30.12 16.18
N THR A 250 30.30 30.64 15.65
CA THR A 250 30.51 32.07 15.43
C THR A 250 29.94 32.46 14.06
N ARG A 251 29.21 33.58 13.99
CA ARG A 251 28.74 34.16 12.71
C ARG A 251 29.95 34.49 11.82
N PRO A 252 29.86 34.25 10.50
CA PRO A 252 30.02 35.41 9.62
C PRO A 252 29.16 35.40 8.35
N THR A 253 28.93 36.63 7.91
CA THR A 253 28.50 37.12 6.61
C THR A 253 29.27 36.51 5.44
N ARG A 254 28.57 35.99 4.41
CA ARG A 254 28.82 36.15 2.96
C ARG A 254 27.97 35.19 2.11
N ARG A 255 27.75 35.62 0.87
CA ARG A 255 26.83 35.10 -0.17
C ARG A 255 26.71 33.57 -0.28
N PHE A 256 25.46 33.15 -0.40
CA PHE A 256 24.98 31.83 -0.79
C PHE A 256 25.58 31.39 -2.14
N ARG A 257 26.26 30.24 -2.16
CA ARG A 257 26.53 29.45 -3.37
C ARG A 257 25.96 28.06 -3.15
N ARG A 258 25.12 27.64 -4.09
CA ARG A 258 24.30 26.42 -4.11
C ARG A 258 25.20 25.18 -4.22
N SER A 259 25.17 24.30 -3.21
CA SER A 259 25.58 22.90 -3.28
C SER A 259 25.13 22.17 -2.01
N SER A 260 24.04 21.41 -2.09
CA SER A 260 23.55 20.57 -0.98
C SER A 260 24.29 19.21 -1.01
N PRO A 261 24.94 18.77 0.07
CA PRO A 261 25.40 17.39 0.20
C PRO A 261 24.24 16.52 0.70
N GLY A 262 23.98 15.40 0.02
CA GLY A 262 23.04 14.37 0.47
C GLY A 262 23.43 13.78 1.83
N TRP A 263 22.41 13.41 2.62
CA TRP A 263 22.60 12.81 3.94
C TRP A 263 23.27 11.43 3.86
N PRO A 264 24.36 11.16 4.61
CA PRO A 264 24.88 9.82 4.76
C PRO A 264 24.11 9.07 5.86
N GLY A 265 23.36 8.02 5.50
CA GLY A 265 22.90 7.01 6.46
C GLY A 265 21.43 6.57 6.41
N SER A 266 20.59 7.16 5.56
CA SER A 266 19.22 6.66 5.31
C SER A 266 19.22 5.71 4.12
N THR A 267 18.82 4.45 4.32
CA THR A 267 18.59 3.51 3.22
C THR A 267 17.11 3.57 2.86
N LEU A 268 16.77 4.08 1.67
CA LEU A 268 15.41 4.05 1.15
C LEU A 268 15.05 2.59 0.83
N LYS A 269 14.10 2.01 1.56
CA LYS A 269 13.68 0.63 1.37
C LYS A 269 12.37 0.61 0.60
N VAL A 270 12.47 0.46 -0.72
CA VAL A 270 11.28 0.22 -1.56
C VAL A 270 10.76 -1.16 -1.21
N THR A 271 9.62 -1.22 -0.54
CA THR A 271 8.98 -2.49 -0.22
C THR A 271 7.87 -2.68 -1.23
N ARG A 272 8.04 -3.64 -2.14
CA ARG A 272 6.97 -4.03 -3.06
C ARG A 272 5.85 -4.64 -2.23
N THR A 273 4.67 -4.03 -2.24
CA THR A 273 3.47 -4.60 -1.62
C THR A 273 2.89 -5.66 -2.54
N VAL A 274 3.65 -6.71 -2.86
CA VAL A 274 3.20 -7.85 -3.66
C VAL A 274 3.79 -9.12 -3.03
N GLY A 275 2.92 -10.12 -2.81
CA GLY A 275 3.18 -11.37 -2.10
C GLY A 275 4.36 -12.20 -2.62
N PRO A 276 4.60 -13.39 -2.02
CA PRO A 276 5.90 -14.04 -2.01
C PRO A 276 6.30 -14.52 -3.42
N GLY A 277 7.14 -13.74 -4.09
CA GLY A 277 7.92 -14.14 -5.27
C GLY A 277 9.41 -14.11 -4.94
N PRO A 278 10.23 -15.00 -5.54
CA PRO A 278 11.63 -15.17 -5.14
C PRO A 278 12.46 -13.91 -5.48
N LEU A 279 13.25 -13.47 -4.50
CA LEU A 279 14.21 -12.37 -4.61
C LEU A 279 15.29 -12.71 -5.68
N PRO A 280 15.53 -11.86 -6.69
CA PRO A 280 16.72 -12.00 -7.52
C PRO A 280 17.94 -11.47 -6.75
N SER A 281 18.90 -12.37 -6.48
CA SER A 281 20.19 -12.04 -5.90
C SER A 281 21.12 -11.40 -6.95
N GLY A 282 21.29 -10.09 -6.93
CA GLY A 282 22.25 -9.37 -7.76
C GLY A 282 22.98 -8.29 -6.98
N ARG A 283 24.28 -8.47 -6.72
CA ARG A 283 25.15 -7.42 -6.16
C ARG A 283 25.52 -6.44 -7.27
N TYR A 284 25.09 -5.18 -7.15
CA TYR A 284 25.54 -4.11 -8.06
C TYR A 284 26.89 -3.56 -7.58
N ARG A 285 27.94 -3.67 -8.40
CA ARG A 285 29.24 -2.99 -8.22
C ARG A 285 29.18 -1.62 -8.89
N PRO A 286 29.62 -0.52 -8.26
CA PRO A 286 29.78 0.75 -8.96
C PRO A 286 31.04 0.72 -9.83
N THR A 287 30.87 0.97 -11.13
CA THR A 287 31.96 1.18 -12.10
C THR A 287 32.30 2.66 -12.24
N ALA A 288 33.57 2.96 -11.97
CA ALA A 288 34.48 3.91 -12.63
C ALA A 288 33.99 5.30 -13.07
N GLU A 289 34.59 6.28 -12.41
CA GLU A 289 34.91 7.67 -12.78
C GLU A 289 35.46 7.84 -14.22
N PRO A 290 35.12 8.93 -14.94
CA PRO A 290 35.85 9.31 -16.13
C PRO A 290 36.82 10.46 -15.85
N SER A 291 38.08 10.21 -16.18
CA SER A 291 39.13 11.19 -16.39
C SER A 291 38.78 12.18 -17.52
N ARG A 292 38.84 13.49 -17.23
CA ARG A 292 39.67 14.50 -17.92
C ARG A 292 39.43 15.89 -17.34
#